data_AF-A0A7S3UFV9-F1
#
_entry.id   AF-A0A7S3UFV9-F1
#
_cell.length_a   1.000
_cell.length_b   1.000
_cell.length_c   1.000
_cell.angle_alpha   90.00
_cell.angle_beta   90.00
_cell.angle_gamma   90.00
#
_symmetry.space_group_name_H-M   'P 1'
#
loop_
_entity.id
_entity.type
_entity.pdbx_description
1 polymer ?
#
loop_
_entity_poly.entity_id
_entity_poly.type
_entity_poly.pdbx_seq_one_letter_code
_entity_poly.pdbx_strand_id
1 'polypeptide(L)'
;SERDERVDVQIVHTWACHVRACASTCTSDASFLRTSVGGSGMSERDELTRSASGDAFPQLPKVSADAQPFVPKARRANAQPTAANVHAAPFVPRNRSQKTNVQARRQVQWTRSPTAEAGGGSGDTFATPNRRQTSGKVLQKSFFMSEELRQELKVKQYMNLAQLGPEADPNFPRVVYEYHSVVPLESGVAKDSASVSFGVHTQIVKGVGFRDGRAYAICYIDGTQVIPSSDLFSHAKDVVERWKPLRNHPHLCGLHDAFISKEFGGMPALYLAHEYHPKAVSLAQAFLHNTGHDNRSNVKVTEKQLWHYAIQMATLLQAVHEAGLSLRPGGLHPTKVLLTSKGRLRVSMVGILDVLARNFPQNMRVAQKQDLVGLGRLLLSLASGSMTSASVERAAQYSADMQRLIAALLTSMDSNGLRDAKQLMMFFGDRVYGVLEDMHSYCDDLTHDLSAELENGRISRLLMKLNMVLDRPDDDIEPGWSETGDRYLLKLFHDFVFHHIDEDGAVIVEWGGMVEALNKLDAGVQEEIVLMSRDGSSLLIVSYADIRRCIESSYNEIVQRSRLLKSQLRKK
;
A
#
# COMPACT_ATOMS: atom_id res chain seq x y z
N SER A 1 15.91 -8.07 26.46
CA SER A 1 15.98 -8.85 25.21
C SER A 1 14.60 -9.37 24.80
N GLU A 2 13.66 -9.64 25.71
CA GLU A 2 12.34 -10.24 25.37
C GLU A 2 11.23 -9.29 24.83
N ARG A 3 11.51 -7.99 24.62
CA ARG A 3 10.51 -7.04 24.08
C ARG A 3 10.63 -6.76 22.59
N ASP A 4 11.83 -6.88 22.02
CA ASP A 4 12.04 -6.63 20.59
C ASP A 4 11.63 -7.84 19.74
N GLU A 5 11.79 -9.07 20.25
CA GLU A 5 11.27 -10.28 19.57
C GLU A 5 9.73 -10.33 19.50
N ARG A 6 9.02 -9.68 20.42
CA ARG A 6 7.53 -9.67 20.40
C ARG A 6 6.96 -8.80 19.27
N VAL A 7 7.69 -7.78 18.82
CA VAL A 7 7.26 -6.90 17.73
C VAL A 7 7.47 -7.57 16.38
N ASP A 8 8.60 -8.27 16.20
CA ASP A 8 8.86 -9.05 14.98
C ASP A 8 7.92 -10.27 14.87
N VAL A 9 7.59 -10.93 15.99
CA VAL A 9 6.60 -12.02 15.99
C VAL A 9 5.19 -11.52 15.65
N GLN A 10 4.78 -10.32 16.09
CA GLN A 10 3.47 -9.75 15.74
C GLN A 10 3.34 -9.38 14.26
N ILE A 11 4.42 -8.88 13.63
CA ILE A 11 4.43 -8.55 12.19
C ILE A 11 4.36 -9.85 11.37
N VAL A 12 5.13 -10.87 11.74
CA VAL A 12 5.09 -12.20 11.10
C VAL A 12 3.74 -12.89 11.30
N HIS A 13 3.11 -12.75 12.47
CA HIS A 13 1.77 -13.33 12.72
C HIS A 13 0.67 -12.65 11.91
N THR A 14 0.78 -11.33 11.69
CA THR A 14 -0.17 -10.56 10.87
C THR A 14 -0.02 -10.89 9.38
N TRP A 15 1.21 -11.12 8.92
CA TRP A 15 1.51 -11.61 7.57
C TRP A 15 1.05 -13.05 7.36
N ALA A 16 1.28 -13.93 8.35
CA ALA A 16 0.80 -15.30 8.33
C ALA A 16 -0.75 -15.37 8.31
N CYS A 17 -1.46 -14.48 9.00
CA CYS A 17 -2.92 -14.38 8.92
C CYS A 17 -3.40 -13.92 7.52
N HIS A 18 -2.68 -13.03 6.85
CA HIS A 18 -2.99 -12.61 5.47
C HIS A 18 -2.74 -13.74 4.45
N VAL A 19 -1.64 -14.47 4.59
CA VAL A 19 -1.34 -15.64 3.75
C VAL A 19 -2.31 -16.79 4.03
N ARG A 20 -2.73 -17.00 5.28
CA ARG A 20 -3.73 -18.02 5.65
C ARG A 20 -5.12 -17.68 5.10
N ALA A 21 -5.48 -16.40 5.02
CA ALA A 21 -6.72 -15.94 4.36
C ALA A 21 -6.71 -16.16 2.85
N CYS A 22 -5.56 -16.01 2.17
CA CYS A 22 -5.40 -16.39 0.76
C CYS A 22 -5.43 -17.92 0.56
N ALA A 23 -4.83 -18.69 1.48
CA ALA A 23 -4.76 -20.15 1.40
C ALA A 23 -6.10 -20.86 1.73
N SER A 24 -6.93 -20.28 2.61
CA SER A 24 -8.25 -20.83 2.95
C SER A 24 -9.25 -20.77 1.79
N THR A 25 -9.04 -19.89 0.81
CA THR A 25 -9.84 -19.84 -0.43
C THR A 25 -9.45 -20.90 -1.47
N CYS A 26 -8.31 -21.57 -1.31
CA CYS A 26 -7.80 -22.57 -2.27
C CYS A 26 -7.86 -24.02 -1.75
N THR A 27 -8.37 -24.26 -0.53
CA THR A 27 -8.42 -25.60 0.07
C THR A 27 -9.83 -25.94 0.58
N SER A 28 -10.80 -25.92 -0.34
CA SER A 28 -12.09 -26.56 -0.14
C SER A 28 -12.31 -27.63 -1.22
N ASP A 29 -11.34 -28.53 -1.38
CA ASP A 29 -11.49 -29.79 -2.12
C ASP A 29 -10.29 -30.71 -1.83
N ALA A 30 -10.29 -31.34 -0.66
CA ALA A 30 -9.55 -32.59 -0.39
C ALA A 30 -9.84 -33.09 1.03
N SER A 31 -10.76 -34.07 1.16
CA SER A 31 -10.60 -35.31 1.93
C SER A 31 -11.95 -35.90 2.39
N PHE A 32 -12.54 -36.67 1.49
CA PHE A 32 -13.21 -37.92 1.85
C PHE A 32 -12.15 -38.90 2.42
N LEU A 33 -12.58 -39.77 3.36
CA LEU A 33 -11.86 -40.89 4.03
C LEU A 33 -11.05 -40.55 5.30
N ARG A 34 -11.68 -40.70 6.48
CA ARG A 34 -11.39 -41.81 7.43
C ARG A 34 -12.30 -41.78 8.67
N THR A 35 -13.06 -42.87 8.78
CA THR A 35 -13.58 -43.61 9.94
C THR A 35 -13.32 -43.17 11.39
N SER A 36 -14.44 -43.05 12.10
CA SER A 36 -14.74 -43.34 13.51
C SER A 36 -13.68 -44.05 14.37
N VAL A 37 -13.37 -43.46 15.54
CA VAL A 37 -13.29 -44.15 16.85
C VAL A 37 -13.75 -43.14 17.92
N GLY A 38 -14.69 -43.55 18.79
CA GLY A 38 -15.26 -42.74 19.85
C GLY A 38 -14.38 -42.61 21.10
N GLY A 39 -14.75 -41.68 21.98
CA GLY A 39 -14.14 -41.52 23.29
C GLY A 39 -14.70 -40.31 24.05
N SER A 40 -15.67 -40.58 24.92
CA SER A 40 -16.26 -39.71 25.93
C SER A 40 -15.25 -39.21 26.97
N GLY A 41 -15.47 -38.01 27.56
CA GLY A 41 -14.99 -37.75 28.92
C GLY A 41 -14.71 -36.30 29.31
N MET A 42 -15.65 -35.75 30.10
CA MET A 42 -15.44 -34.96 31.32
C MET A 42 -15.13 -33.45 31.30
N SER A 43 -15.87 -32.81 32.20
CA SER A 43 -16.00 -31.41 32.59
C SER A 43 -15.19 -31.08 33.85
N GLU A 44 -14.74 -29.83 33.98
CA GLU A 44 -14.47 -29.11 35.25
C GLU A 44 -14.55 -27.59 34.91
N ARG A 45 -15.56 -26.84 35.38
CA ARG A 45 -15.71 -26.12 36.68
C ARG A 45 -14.59 -25.12 36.96
N ASP A 46 -14.89 -23.82 36.85
CA ASP A 46 -15.18 -22.85 37.96
C ASP A 46 -13.88 -22.42 38.66
N GLU A 47 -13.43 -21.16 38.51
CA GLU A 47 -13.57 -20.05 39.47
C GLU A 47 -12.66 -18.91 38.93
N LEU A 48 -12.80 -17.59 39.12
CA LEU A 48 -13.43 -16.76 40.14
C LEU A 48 -13.48 -15.31 39.57
N THR A 49 -14.60 -14.63 39.76
CA THR A 49 -14.70 -13.16 39.68
C THR A 49 -14.80 -12.62 41.10
N ARG A 50 -13.99 -11.59 41.46
CA ARG A 50 -14.45 -10.32 42.08
C ARG A 50 -13.32 -9.48 42.72
N SER A 51 -13.56 -8.16 42.59
CA SER A 51 -13.22 -7.01 43.44
C SER A 51 -11.77 -6.55 43.60
N ALA A 52 -11.50 -5.34 43.10
CA ALA A 52 -11.13 -4.21 43.96
C ALA A 52 -11.30 -2.87 43.23
N SER A 53 -12.05 -1.97 43.86
CA SER A 53 -12.24 -0.56 43.54
C SER A 53 -11.22 0.32 44.25
N GLY A 54 -10.80 1.41 43.61
CA GLY A 54 -10.28 2.62 44.27
C GLY A 54 -8.76 2.74 44.30
N ASP A 55 -8.20 3.63 43.46
CA ASP A 55 -7.40 4.76 43.93
C ASP A 55 -7.03 5.72 42.78
N ALA A 56 -6.92 6.99 43.16
CA ALA A 56 -6.94 8.17 42.32
C ALA A 56 -5.69 8.37 41.44
N PHE A 57 -5.89 8.85 40.21
CA PHE A 57 -4.81 9.38 39.35
C PHE A 57 -4.58 10.88 39.63
N PRO A 58 -3.32 11.35 39.74
CA PRO A 58 -3.02 12.75 40.05
C PRO A 58 -3.28 13.68 38.86
N GLN A 59 -3.80 14.87 39.16
CA GLN A 59 -4.02 15.97 38.22
C GLN A 59 -2.68 16.48 37.65
N LEU A 60 -2.62 16.67 36.33
CA LEU A 60 -1.53 17.35 35.62
C LEU A 60 -1.57 18.86 35.90
N PRO A 61 -0.41 19.53 36.08
CA PRO A 61 -0.38 20.96 36.37
C PRO A 61 -0.76 21.80 35.14
N LYS A 62 -1.53 22.87 35.40
CA LYS A 62 -1.83 23.96 34.46
C LYS A 62 -0.54 24.73 34.15
N VAL A 63 -0.14 24.80 32.89
CA VAL A 63 0.93 25.71 32.43
C VAL A 63 0.30 27.01 31.93
N SER A 64 0.80 28.13 32.45
CA SER A 64 0.35 29.49 32.17
C SER A 64 0.66 29.91 30.72
N ALA A 65 -0.28 30.62 30.12
CA ALA A 65 -0.07 31.39 28.92
C ALA A 65 0.84 32.58 29.25
N ASP A 66 2.10 32.53 28.80
CA ASP A 66 2.91 33.69 28.41
C ASP A 66 4.30 33.20 27.95
N ALA A 67 4.41 32.88 26.66
CA ALA A 67 5.70 32.77 25.97
C ALA A 67 5.49 33.12 24.49
N GLN A 68 6.03 34.25 24.06
CA GLN A 68 6.00 34.67 22.66
C GLN A 68 6.94 33.80 21.80
N PRO A 69 6.54 33.39 20.59
CA PRO A 69 7.40 32.65 19.69
C PRO A 69 8.45 33.57 19.01
N PHE A 70 9.69 33.10 19.02
CA PHE A 70 10.85 33.69 18.38
C PHE A 70 10.73 33.63 16.84
N VAL A 71 10.81 34.78 16.17
CA VAL A 71 10.75 34.93 14.71
C VAL A 71 12.16 35.16 14.14
N PRO A 72 12.71 34.27 13.29
CA PRO A 72 13.94 34.55 12.57
C PRO A 72 13.67 35.54 11.41
N LYS A 73 14.43 36.64 11.36
CA LYS A 73 14.37 37.66 10.31
C LYS A 73 14.80 37.08 8.94
N ALA A 74 13.86 36.94 8.01
CA ALA A 74 14.14 36.65 6.61
C ALA A 74 14.41 37.95 5.82
N ARG A 75 15.54 37.97 5.10
CA ARG A 75 16.01 39.06 4.24
C ARG A 75 15.15 39.09 2.97
N ARG A 76 14.57 40.26 2.65
CA ARG A 76 13.77 40.51 1.43
C ARG A 76 14.62 40.31 0.16
N ALA A 77 14.12 39.51 -0.78
CA ALA A 77 14.45 39.60 -2.19
C ALA A 77 13.12 39.67 -2.98
N ASN A 78 12.97 40.75 -3.75
CA ASN A 78 11.83 41.00 -4.63
C ASN A 78 11.81 39.98 -5.78
N ALA A 79 10.68 39.27 -5.94
CA ALA A 79 10.25 38.75 -7.23
C ALA A 79 8.71 38.65 -7.24
N GLN A 80 8.09 39.26 -8.25
CA GLN A 80 6.64 39.25 -8.49
C GLN A 80 6.11 37.81 -8.69
N PRO A 81 4.90 37.47 -8.22
CA PRO A 81 4.30 36.19 -8.52
C PRO A 81 3.59 36.24 -9.88
N THR A 82 4.12 35.54 -10.87
CA THR A 82 3.33 35.07 -12.01
C THR A 82 2.51 33.87 -11.55
N ALA A 83 1.17 34.00 -11.60
CA ALA A 83 0.23 32.93 -11.32
C ALA A 83 0.48 31.74 -12.26
N ALA A 84 0.96 30.63 -11.72
CA ALA A 84 1.03 29.35 -12.41
C ALA A 84 0.02 28.40 -11.76
N ASN A 85 -1.11 28.21 -12.45
CA ASN A 85 -2.02 27.09 -12.23
C ASN A 85 -1.23 25.78 -12.34
N VAL A 86 -0.93 25.14 -11.21
CA VAL A 86 -0.30 23.81 -11.21
C VAL A 86 -1.40 22.75 -11.38
N HIS A 87 -1.91 22.65 -12.60
CA HIS A 87 -2.49 21.40 -13.08
C HIS A 87 -1.33 20.46 -13.40
N ALA A 88 -0.97 19.60 -12.45
CA ALA A 88 -0.08 18.49 -12.73
C ALA A 88 -0.82 17.49 -13.63
N ALA A 89 -0.50 17.50 -14.92
CA ALA A 89 -0.93 16.47 -15.85
C ALA A 89 -0.36 15.11 -15.41
N PRO A 90 -1.17 14.03 -15.32
CA PRO A 90 -0.66 12.70 -15.01
C PRO A 90 0.11 12.15 -16.21
N PHE A 91 1.35 11.72 -15.95
CA PHE A 91 2.19 10.97 -16.89
C PHE A 91 1.58 9.58 -17.14
N VAL A 92 1.27 9.26 -18.40
CA VAL A 92 0.82 7.95 -18.86
C VAL A 92 2.00 7.25 -19.54
N PRO A 93 2.39 6.03 -19.14
CA PRO A 93 3.43 5.30 -19.85
C PRO A 93 2.91 4.91 -21.25
N ARG A 94 3.56 5.41 -22.30
CA ARG A 94 3.40 4.89 -23.67
C ARG A 94 4.08 3.52 -23.74
N ASN A 95 3.30 2.45 -23.86
CA ASN A 95 3.83 1.16 -24.31
C ASN A 95 4.27 1.30 -25.77
N ARG A 96 5.59 1.44 -25.98
CA ARG A 96 6.19 1.39 -27.32
C ARG A 96 6.46 -0.07 -27.66
N SER A 97 5.51 -0.70 -28.35
CA SER A 97 5.73 -1.99 -29.01
C SER A 97 6.68 -1.80 -30.19
N GLN A 98 7.98 -2.02 -30.00
CA GLN A 98 8.90 -2.27 -31.11
C GLN A 98 8.96 -3.77 -31.35
N LYS A 99 8.44 -4.18 -32.51
CA LYS A 99 8.69 -5.49 -33.10
C LYS A 99 10.18 -5.57 -33.46
N THR A 100 10.94 -6.42 -32.80
CA THR A 100 12.22 -6.93 -33.32
C THR A 100 12.18 -8.45 -33.27
N ASN A 101 11.95 -9.03 -34.44
CA ASN A 101 12.24 -10.43 -34.75
C ASN A 101 13.76 -10.63 -34.68
N VAL A 102 14.26 -11.39 -33.71
CA VAL A 102 15.50 -12.16 -33.87
C VAL A 102 15.35 -13.45 -33.06
N GLN A 103 15.19 -14.57 -33.77
CA GLN A 103 15.45 -15.89 -33.24
C GLN A 103 16.95 -15.98 -32.90
N ALA A 104 17.29 -16.23 -31.64
CA ALA A 104 18.61 -16.70 -31.27
C ALA A 104 18.49 -17.76 -30.17
N ARG A 105 18.60 -19.02 -30.59
CA ARG A 105 18.85 -20.19 -29.72
C ARG A 105 20.02 -19.87 -28.80
N ARG A 106 19.81 -19.85 -27.48
CA ARG A 106 20.89 -19.92 -26.49
C ARG A 106 21.32 -21.37 -26.34
N GLN A 107 22.41 -21.73 -27.01
CA GLN A 107 23.22 -22.89 -26.66
C GLN A 107 24.15 -22.45 -25.51
N VAL A 108 24.04 -23.11 -24.35
CA VAL A 108 24.96 -22.91 -23.23
C VAL A 108 26.25 -23.65 -23.55
N GLN A 109 27.31 -22.91 -23.90
CA GLN A 109 28.64 -23.45 -24.08
C GLN A 109 29.51 -23.02 -22.89
N TRP A 110 29.86 -24.01 -22.06
CA TRP A 110 30.82 -23.84 -20.97
C TRP A 110 32.21 -23.61 -21.58
N THR A 111 32.74 -22.40 -21.48
CA THR A 111 34.14 -22.12 -21.84
C THR A 111 35.05 -22.44 -20.65
N ARG A 112 35.91 -23.45 -20.86
CA ARG A 112 37.03 -23.82 -19.98
C ARG A 112 37.99 -22.64 -19.80
N SER A 113 38.48 -22.46 -18.58
CA SER A 113 39.58 -21.57 -18.21
C SER A 113 40.85 -21.90 -19.00
N PRO A 114 41.66 -20.91 -19.43
CA PRO A 114 42.99 -21.20 -19.96
C PRO A 114 43.98 -21.44 -18.82
N THR A 115 44.77 -22.49 -19.00
CA THR A 115 45.97 -22.86 -18.24
C THR A 115 47.00 -21.74 -18.28
N ALA A 116 47.57 -21.43 -17.11
CA ALA A 116 48.68 -20.49 -16.96
C ALA A 116 49.97 -21.05 -17.57
N GLU A 117 50.57 -20.33 -18.52
CA GLU A 117 51.97 -20.49 -18.90
C GLU A 117 52.85 -19.73 -17.92
N ALA A 118 53.89 -20.40 -17.43
CA ALA A 118 54.92 -19.86 -16.57
C ALA A 118 55.82 -18.89 -17.37
N GLY A 119 55.79 -17.61 -17.00
CA GLY A 119 56.73 -16.60 -17.46
C GLY A 119 57.30 -15.85 -16.27
N GLY A 120 58.57 -16.08 -15.95
CA GLY A 120 59.30 -15.36 -14.93
C GLY A 120 59.49 -13.89 -15.31
N GLY A 121 59.21 -13.01 -14.36
CA GLY A 121 59.45 -11.57 -14.46
C GLY A 121 59.39 -10.96 -13.07
N SER A 122 60.56 -10.84 -12.44
CA SER A 122 60.75 -10.10 -11.19
C SER A 122 60.42 -8.63 -11.44
N GLY A 123 59.41 -8.12 -10.75
CA GLY A 123 59.01 -6.72 -10.78
C GLY A 123 58.07 -6.44 -9.62
N ASP A 124 58.65 -6.05 -8.48
CA ASP A 124 57.92 -5.52 -7.33
C ASP A 124 57.04 -4.35 -7.78
N THR A 125 55.74 -4.60 -7.90
CA THR A 125 54.71 -3.57 -8.05
C THR A 125 53.89 -3.61 -6.77
N PHE A 126 54.19 -2.68 -5.86
CA PHE A 126 53.36 -2.40 -4.70
C PHE A 126 51.93 -2.13 -5.17
N ALA A 127 50.99 -2.97 -4.74
CA ALA A 127 49.57 -2.78 -4.99
C ALA A 127 49.11 -1.46 -4.33
N THR A 128 48.48 -0.59 -5.12
CA THR A 128 47.82 0.61 -4.63
C THR A 128 46.65 0.22 -3.71
N PRO A 129 46.49 0.83 -2.53
CA PRO A 129 46.08 0.05 -1.38
C PRO A 129 44.64 0.32 -0.91
N ASN A 130 43.78 0.76 -1.84
CA ASN A 130 42.34 0.93 -1.57
C ASN A 130 41.46 0.25 -2.63
N ARG A 131 42.03 -0.59 -3.48
CA ARG A 131 41.31 -1.18 -4.63
C ARG A 131 40.26 -2.19 -4.17
N ARG A 132 38.99 -1.82 -4.16
CA ARG A 132 37.90 -2.80 -4.24
C ARG A 132 37.90 -3.43 -5.63
N GLN A 133 38.00 -4.76 -5.70
CA GLN A 133 37.60 -5.48 -6.90
C GLN A 133 36.07 -5.33 -7.04
N THR A 134 35.61 -4.36 -7.82
CA THR A 134 34.18 -4.16 -8.05
C THR A 134 33.64 -5.34 -8.87
N SER A 135 32.84 -6.19 -8.23
CA SER A 135 32.13 -7.30 -8.87
C SER A 135 30.97 -6.76 -9.71
N GLY A 136 31.25 -6.26 -10.92
CA GLY A 136 30.24 -5.75 -11.84
C GLY A 136 29.60 -4.42 -11.40
N LYS A 137 29.35 -3.52 -12.35
CA LYS A 137 28.62 -2.27 -12.07
C LYS A 137 27.14 -2.59 -11.86
N VAL A 138 26.75 -2.91 -10.64
CA VAL A 138 25.34 -3.00 -10.26
C VAL A 138 24.75 -1.60 -10.34
N LEU A 139 23.73 -1.41 -11.18
CA LEU A 139 23.08 -0.12 -11.34
C LEU A 139 22.54 0.35 -9.98
N GLN A 140 22.87 1.57 -9.57
CA GLN A 140 22.40 2.19 -8.33
C GLN A 140 20.88 2.06 -8.13
N LYS A 141 20.12 2.06 -9.24
CA LYS A 141 18.65 1.90 -9.24
C LYS A 141 18.16 0.53 -8.75
N SER A 142 18.99 -0.50 -8.70
CA SER A 142 18.60 -1.85 -8.28
C SER A 142 18.63 -2.06 -6.76
N PHE A 143 19.24 -1.14 -6.00
CA PHE A 143 19.28 -1.22 -4.53
C PHE A 143 18.05 -0.60 -3.85
N PHE A 144 17.23 0.13 -4.60
CA PHE A 144 16.11 0.88 -4.08
C PHE A 144 14.83 0.43 -4.75
N MET A 145 13.70 0.66 -4.08
CA MET A 145 12.38 0.47 -4.67
C MET A 145 12.27 1.12 -6.06
N SER A 146 11.55 0.45 -6.97
CA SER A 146 11.21 0.97 -8.29
C SER A 146 10.66 2.40 -8.24
N GLU A 147 11.07 3.25 -9.19
CA GLU A 147 10.65 4.65 -9.22
C GLU A 147 9.14 4.79 -9.39
N GLU A 148 8.54 3.89 -10.17
CA GLU A 148 7.11 3.82 -10.40
C GLU A 148 6.34 3.56 -9.11
N LEU A 149 6.74 2.54 -8.32
CA LEU A 149 6.09 2.23 -7.05
C LEU A 149 6.34 3.35 -6.03
N ARG A 150 7.57 3.87 -5.96
CA ARG A 150 7.93 4.97 -5.05
C ARG A 150 7.09 6.21 -5.28
N GLN A 151 6.92 6.64 -6.53
CA GLN A 151 6.07 7.78 -6.88
C GLN A 151 4.61 7.51 -6.53
N GLU A 152 4.12 6.30 -6.82
CA GLU A 152 2.76 5.90 -6.50
C GLU A 152 2.48 5.98 -4.99
N LEU A 153 3.36 5.41 -4.17
CA LEU A 153 3.24 5.41 -2.71
C LEU A 153 3.32 6.83 -2.14
N LYS A 154 4.21 7.68 -2.66
CA LYS A 154 4.29 9.10 -2.27
C LYS A 154 2.99 9.85 -2.53
N VAL A 155 2.40 9.68 -3.72
CA VAL A 155 1.12 10.32 -4.07
C VAL A 155 0.00 9.82 -3.16
N LYS A 156 -0.07 8.51 -2.90
CA LYS A 156 -1.07 7.94 -1.98
C LYS A 156 -0.91 8.49 -0.56
N GLN A 157 0.33 8.59 -0.06
CA GLN A 157 0.61 9.13 1.26
C GLN A 157 0.22 10.61 1.35
N TYR A 158 0.55 11.40 0.34
CA TYR A 158 0.13 12.80 0.26
C TYR A 158 -1.40 12.94 0.34
N MET A 159 -2.16 12.13 -0.42
CA MET A 159 -3.62 12.17 -0.41
C MET A 159 -4.23 11.72 0.94
N ASN A 160 -3.64 10.71 1.59
CA ASN A 160 -4.02 10.30 2.94
C ASN A 160 -3.86 11.45 3.94
N LEU A 161 -2.74 12.18 3.85
CA LEU A 161 -2.42 13.28 4.74
C LEU A 161 -3.05 14.62 4.32
N ALA A 162 -3.68 14.70 3.15
CA ALA A 162 -4.25 15.94 2.63
C ALA A 162 -5.29 16.54 3.59
N GLN A 163 -5.24 17.85 3.78
CA GLN A 163 -6.19 18.63 4.58
C GLN A 163 -6.64 19.84 3.77
N LEU A 164 -7.76 20.45 4.18
CA LEU A 164 -8.19 21.71 3.60
C LEU A 164 -7.13 22.79 3.82
N GLY A 165 -6.76 23.47 2.75
CA GLY A 165 -5.89 24.63 2.82
C GLY A 165 -6.58 25.83 3.50
N PRO A 166 -5.82 26.89 3.82
CA PRO A 166 -6.36 28.11 4.40
C PRO A 166 -7.36 28.85 3.49
N GLU A 167 -7.32 28.59 2.19
CA GLU A 167 -8.22 29.19 1.18
C GLU A 167 -9.53 28.40 0.99
N ALA A 168 -9.72 27.29 1.70
CA ALA A 168 -10.95 26.51 1.60
C ALA A 168 -12.15 27.30 2.11
N ASP A 169 -13.34 26.97 1.58
CA ASP A 169 -14.62 27.55 2.01
C ASP A 169 -14.75 27.48 3.55
N PRO A 170 -14.83 28.63 4.25
CA PRO A 170 -14.96 28.67 5.70
C PRO A 170 -16.20 27.93 6.22
N ASN A 171 -17.24 27.78 5.40
CA ASN A 171 -18.48 27.12 5.76
C ASN A 171 -18.42 25.60 5.58
N PHE A 172 -17.36 25.06 4.96
CA PHE A 172 -17.21 23.62 4.81
C PHE A 172 -16.82 22.97 6.15
N PRO A 173 -17.49 21.89 6.59
CA PRO A 173 -17.22 21.28 7.88
C PRO A 173 -15.82 20.66 7.94
N ARG A 174 -15.06 20.98 8.99
CA ARG A 174 -13.74 20.40 9.26
C ARG A 174 -13.82 19.06 10.00
N VAL A 175 -14.91 18.87 10.72
CA VAL A 175 -15.25 17.68 11.49
C VAL A 175 -16.67 17.28 11.12
N VAL A 176 -16.88 15.99 10.91
CA VAL A 176 -18.20 15.40 10.77
C VAL A 176 -18.31 14.20 11.70
N TYR A 177 -19.16 14.26 12.73
CA TYR A 177 -19.30 13.22 13.76
C TYR A 177 -17.94 12.85 14.39
N GLU A 178 -17.54 11.58 14.36
CA GLU A 178 -16.24 11.09 14.86
C GLU A 178 -15.12 11.15 13.81
N TYR A 179 -15.25 11.98 12.76
CA TYR A 179 -14.27 12.14 11.69
C TYR A 179 -13.76 13.56 11.58
N HIS A 180 -12.44 13.74 11.58
CA HIS A 180 -11.77 15.04 11.43
C HIS A 180 -11.02 15.16 10.09
N SER A 181 -10.41 16.33 9.85
CA SER A 181 -9.63 16.59 8.63
C SER A 181 -10.42 16.29 7.35
N VAL A 182 -11.70 16.70 7.36
CA VAL A 182 -12.63 16.39 6.28
C VAL A 182 -12.27 17.20 5.03
N VAL A 183 -12.19 16.53 3.87
CA VAL A 183 -11.89 17.15 2.57
C VAL A 183 -12.85 16.61 1.50
N PRO A 184 -13.34 17.44 0.57
CA PRO A 184 -14.17 16.95 -0.53
C PRO A 184 -13.36 16.08 -1.50
N LEU A 185 -13.96 15.00 -2.00
CA LEU A 185 -13.34 14.11 -3.00
C LEU A 185 -13.87 14.37 -4.43
N GLU A 186 -15.03 15.01 -4.56
CA GLU A 186 -15.65 15.32 -5.85
C GLU A 186 -15.32 16.74 -6.32
N SER A 187 -15.14 16.91 -7.63
CA SER A 187 -14.91 18.23 -8.23
C SER A 187 -16.22 19.02 -8.29
N GLY A 188 -16.16 20.35 -8.10
CA GLY A 188 -17.32 21.23 -7.89
C GLY A 188 -18.40 21.24 -8.99
N VAL A 189 -18.12 20.65 -10.16
CA VAL A 189 -19.05 20.55 -11.31
C VAL A 189 -20.19 19.55 -11.06
N ALA A 190 -20.02 18.59 -10.14
CA ALA A 190 -21.03 17.56 -9.86
C ALA A 190 -22.08 17.98 -8.80
N LYS A 191 -22.05 19.22 -8.31
CA LYS A 191 -22.82 19.65 -7.14
C LYS A 191 -24.34 19.72 -7.35
N ASP A 192 -24.83 19.77 -8.58
CA ASP A 192 -26.23 20.16 -8.86
C ASP A 192 -27.10 19.05 -9.47
N SER A 193 -26.58 17.82 -9.65
CA SER A 193 -27.36 16.73 -10.26
C SER A 193 -27.39 15.47 -9.39
N ALA A 194 -28.58 14.87 -9.30
CA ALA A 194 -28.77 13.61 -8.58
C ALA A 194 -27.88 12.52 -9.18
N SER A 195 -27.36 11.63 -8.32
CA SER A 195 -26.56 10.51 -8.77
C SER A 195 -27.42 9.57 -9.62
N VAL A 196 -27.04 9.35 -10.88
CA VAL A 196 -27.73 8.40 -11.78
C VAL A 196 -27.86 7.01 -11.15
N SER A 197 -26.86 6.62 -10.35
CA SER A 197 -26.84 5.31 -9.68
C SER A 197 -27.78 5.22 -8.47
N PHE A 198 -28.00 6.33 -7.75
CA PHE A 198 -28.73 6.34 -6.48
C PHE A 198 -30.10 7.02 -6.55
N GLY A 199 -30.35 7.84 -7.57
CA GLY A 199 -31.57 8.65 -7.72
C GLY A 199 -31.66 9.85 -6.77
N VAL A 200 -30.64 10.07 -5.94
CA VAL A 200 -30.58 11.17 -4.96
C VAL A 200 -29.25 11.91 -5.06
N HIS A 201 -29.23 13.14 -4.55
CA HIS A 201 -28.00 13.91 -4.42
C HIS A 201 -27.11 13.34 -3.32
N THR A 202 -25.83 13.16 -3.65
CA THR A 202 -24.82 12.64 -2.73
C THR A 202 -23.52 13.39 -2.90
N GLN A 203 -22.79 13.59 -1.80
CA GLN A 203 -21.43 14.14 -1.84
C GLN A 203 -20.48 13.23 -1.10
N ILE A 204 -19.28 13.05 -1.64
CA ILE A 204 -18.26 12.20 -1.02
C ILE A 204 -17.13 13.07 -0.47
N VAL A 205 -16.82 12.87 0.80
CA VAL A 205 -15.70 13.51 1.49
C VAL A 205 -14.74 12.45 2.03
N LYS A 206 -13.46 12.76 2.16
CA LYS A 206 -12.52 11.98 2.97
C LYS A 206 -12.54 12.54 4.39
N GLY A 207 -12.63 11.69 5.40
CA GLY A 207 -12.41 12.07 6.81
C GLY A 207 -11.48 11.08 7.51
N VAL A 208 -10.81 11.51 8.57
CA VAL A 208 -9.93 10.67 9.40
C VAL A 208 -10.65 10.34 10.71
N GLY A 209 -10.78 9.06 11.02
CA GLY A 209 -11.48 8.61 12.23
C GLY A 209 -10.69 8.92 13.50
N PHE A 210 -11.35 9.48 14.52
CA PHE A 210 -10.71 9.70 15.83
C PHE A 210 -10.30 8.41 16.53
N ARG A 211 -10.96 7.29 16.23
CA ARG A 211 -10.77 6.00 16.93
C ARG A 211 -9.52 5.25 16.50
N ASP A 212 -9.21 5.26 15.20
CA ASP A 212 -8.17 4.42 14.62
C ASP A 212 -7.15 5.20 13.77
N GLY A 213 -7.36 6.51 13.59
CA GLY A 213 -6.52 7.37 12.76
C GLY A 213 -6.55 7.02 11.27
N ARG A 214 -7.50 6.19 10.81
CA ARG A 214 -7.60 5.78 9.40
C ARG A 214 -8.45 6.76 8.62
N ALA A 215 -8.13 6.88 7.32
CA ALA A 215 -8.93 7.66 6.39
C ALA A 215 -10.12 6.84 5.87
N TYR A 216 -11.27 7.49 5.73
CA TYR A 216 -12.54 6.94 5.28
C TYR A 216 -13.14 7.80 4.19
N ALA A 217 -13.80 7.18 3.21
CA ALA A 217 -14.65 7.86 2.23
C ALA A 217 -16.07 7.91 2.79
N ILE A 218 -16.54 9.09 3.15
CA ILE A 218 -17.83 9.32 3.79
C ILE A 218 -18.78 9.90 2.77
N CYS A 219 -19.88 9.20 2.52
CA CYS A 219 -20.94 9.63 1.62
C CYS A 219 -22.03 10.34 2.41
N TYR A 220 -22.20 11.63 2.15
CA TYR A 220 -23.36 12.44 2.54
C TYR A 220 -24.53 12.15 1.59
N ILE A 221 -25.70 11.82 2.12
CA ILE A 221 -26.96 11.72 1.37
C ILE A 221 -27.80 12.95 1.69
N ASP A 222 -28.31 13.63 0.67
CA ASP A 222 -29.02 14.89 0.84
C ASP A 222 -30.27 14.77 1.72
N GLY A 223 -30.23 15.43 2.89
CA GLY A 223 -31.29 15.40 3.90
C GLY A 223 -32.61 16.05 3.45
N THR A 224 -32.61 16.89 2.40
CA THR A 224 -33.86 17.43 1.83
C THR A 224 -34.60 16.42 0.97
N GLN A 225 -33.88 15.43 0.42
CA GLN A 225 -34.44 14.35 -0.40
C GLN A 225 -34.69 13.08 0.42
N VAL A 226 -33.82 12.82 1.40
CA VAL A 226 -33.88 11.63 2.27
C VAL A 226 -33.86 12.09 3.73
N ILE A 227 -35.04 12.34 4.27
CA ILE A 227 -35.21 12.79 5.66
C ILE A 227 -34.82 11.65 6.61
N PRO A 228 -33.84 11.85 7.52
CA PRO A 228 -33.46 10.83 8.50
C PRO A 228 -34.59 10.60 9.52
N SER A 229 -35.23 9.44 9.48
CA SER A 229 -36.13 8.96 10.54
C SER A 229 -35.43 7.93 11.43
N SER A 230 -35.97 7.69 12.63
CA SER A 230 -35.47 6.64 13.52
C SER A 230 -35.42 5.27 12.82
N ASP A 231 -36.49 4.93 12.09
CA ASP A 231 -36.61 3.66 11.36
C ASP A 231 -35.59 3.55 10.21
N LEU A 232 -35.36 4.65 9.48
CA LEU A 232 -34.35 4.68 8.42
C LEU A 232 -32.95 4.51 9.00
N PHE A 233 -32.69 5.15 10.14
CA PHE A 233 -31.39 5.06 10.80
C PHE A 233 -31.13 3.66 11.37
N SER A 234 -32.11 3.04 12.02
CA SER A 234 -31.99 1.65 12.47
C SER A 234 -31.78 0.70 11.29
N HIS A 235 -32.53 0.86 10.20
CA HIS A 235 -32.32 0.09 8.98
C HIS A 235 -30.93 0.30 8.38
N ALA A 236 -30.40 1.53 8.40
CA ALA A 236 -29.04 1.80 7.95
C ALA A 236 -27.99 1.08 8.80
N LYS A 237 -28.18 1.01 10.11
CA LYS A 237 -27.31 0.22 11.00
C LYS A 237 -27.42 -1.28 10.72
N ASP A 238 -28.61 -1.79 10.44
CA ASP A 238 -28.81 -3.19 10.04
C ASP A 238 -28.11 -3.52 8.72
N VAL A 239 -28.15 -2.60 7.74
CA VAL A 239 -27.40 -2.72 6.49
C VAL A 239 -25.89 -2.81 6.76
N VAL A 240 -25.34 -1.93 7.60
CA VAL A 240 -23.91 -1.97 7.98
C VAL A 240 -23.53 -3.34 8.56
N GLU A 241 -24.33 -3.90 9.48
CA GLU A 241 -24.06 -5.20 10.08
C GLU A 241 -24.15 -6.34 9.07
N ARG A 242 -25.08 -6.30 8.12
CA ARG A 242 -25.16 -7.33 7.06
C ARG A 242 -23.99 -7.30 6.08
N TRP A 243 -23.45 -6.13 5.77
CA TRP A 243 -22.31 -5.98 4.86
C TRP A 243 -20.95 -6.23 5.55
N LYS A 244 -20.92 -6.28 6.88
CA LYS A 244 -19.72 -6.48 7.70
C LYS A 244 -18.88 -7.71 7.32
N PRO A 245 -19.45 -8.90 6.99
CA PRO A 245 -18.65 -10.06 6.59
C PRO A 245 -17.82 -9.82 5.31
N LEU A 246 -18.28 -8.94 4.42
CA LEU A 246 -17.63 -8.62 3.15
C LEU A 246 -16.72 -7.39 3.23
N ARG A 247 -16.59 -6.76 4.40
CA ARG A 247 -15.89 -5.48 4.57
C ARG A 247 -14.46 -5.48 4.03
N ASN A 248 -13.74 -6.59 4.19
CA ASN A 248 -12.34 -6.72 3.78
C ASN A 248 -12.20 -7.37 2.38
N HIS A 249 -13.29 -7.54 1.63
CA HIS A 249 -13.23 -8.17 0.32
C HIS A 249 -12.39 -7.31 -0.65
N PRO A 250 -11.43 -7.88 -1.40
CA PRO A 250 -10.43 -7.12 -2.17
C PRO A 250 -11.00 -6.23 -3.28
N HIS A 251 -12.23 -6.52 -3.73
CA HIS A 251 -12.96 -5.81 -4.79
C HIS A 251 -14.11 -4.95 -4.27
N LEU A 252 -14.14 -4.64 -2.98
CA LEU A 252 -15.18 -3.84 -2.35
C LEU A 252 -14.55 -2.74 -1.51
N CYS A 253 -15.13 -1.54 -1.51
CA CYS A 253 -14.80 -0.53 -0.51
C CYS A 253 -15.68 -0.82 0.72
N GLY A 254 -15.08 -1.38 1.77
CA GLY A 254 -15.81 -1.87 2.95
C GLY A 254 -16.75 -0.83 3.54
N LEU A 255 -18.00 -1.22 3.87
CA LEU A 255 -18.92 -0.38 4.63
C LEU A 255 -18.62 -0.51 6.13
N HIS A 256 -18.28 0.60 6.77
CA HIS A 256 -17.83 0.64 8.17
C HIS A 256 -18.90 1.14 9.13
N ASP A 257 -19.58 2.23 8.78
CA ASP A 257 -20.54 2.88 9.69
C ASP A 257 -21.63 3.63 8.93
N ALA A 258 -22.73 3.92 9.63
CA ALA A 258 -23.78 4.84 9.23
C ALA A 258 -24.12 5.76 10.41
N PHE A 259 -24.24 7.07 10.19
CA PHE A 259 -24.52 8.04 11.25
C PHE A 259 -25.31 9.23 10.72
N ILE A 260 -25.92 10.00 11.63
CA ILE A 260 -26.63 11.23 11.29
C ILE A 260 -25.82 12.42 11.79
N SER A 261 -25.65 13.43 10.94
CA SER A 261 -25.05 14.71 11.33
C SER A 261 -25.75 15.87 10.62
N LYS A 262 -25.62 17.06 11.20
CA LYS A 262 -26.06 18.35 10.62
C LYS A 262 -24.90 19.26 10.23
N GLU A 263 -23.66 18.79 10.38
CA GLU A 263 -22.45 19.60 10.14
C GLU A 263 -22.28 19.96 8.67
N PHE A 264 -22.79 19.13 7.76
CA PHE A 264 -22.89 19.46 6.34
C PHE A 264 -24.25 20.12 6.05
N GLY A 265 -24.24 21.37 5.56
CA GLY A 265 -25.45 22.07 5.11
C GLY A 265 -26.44 22.50 6.19
N GLY A 266 -26.14 22.30 7.48
CA GLY A 266 -26.94 22.78 8.62
C GLY A 266 -28.20 21.94 8.93
N MET A 267 -28.56 20.98 8.08
CA MET A 267 -29.72 20.11 8.22
C MET A 267 -29.31 18.68 8.56
N PRO A 268 -30.06 17.95 9.41
CA PRO A 268 -29.77 16.54 9.66
C PRO A 268 -29.83 15.72 8.37
N ALA A 269 -28.75 14.98 8.11
CA ALA A 269 -28.59 14.13 6.95
C ALA A 269 -27.97 12.78 7.36
N LEU A 270 -28.17 11.76 6.54
CA LEU A 270 -27.59 10.43 6.73
C LEU A 270 -26.24 10.33 6.03
N TYR A 271 -25.27 9.73 6.70
CA TYR A 271 -23.92 9.51 6.21
C TYR A 271 -23.58 8.03 6.28
N LEU A 272 -22.85 7.53 5.30
CA LEU A 272 -22.25 6.19 5.33
C LEU A 272 -20.74 6.31 5.14
N ALA A 273 -19.97 5.67 6.02
CA ALA A 273 -18.52 5.67 5.97
C ALA A 273 -18.00 4.36 5.35
N HIS A 274 -17.20 4.50 4.30
CA HIS A 274 -16.56 3.41 3.58
C HIS A 274 -15.04 3.49 3.64
N GLU A 275 -14.37 2.38 3.35
CA GLU A 275 -12.92 2.35 3.20
C GLU A 275 -12.45 3.35 2.12
N TYR A 276 -11.45 4.16 2.46
CA TYR A 276 -10.86 5.12 1.52
C TYR A 276 -9.70 4.47 0.75
N HIS A 277 -9.74 4.61 -0.58
CA HIS A 277 -8.62 4.23 -1.45
C HIS A 277 -8.03 5.46 -2.13
N PRO A 278 -6.83 5.91 -1.71
CA PRO A 278 -6.18 7.08 -2.30
C PRO A 278 -5.89 6.87 -3.79
N LYS A 279 -6.01 7.94 -4.57
CA LYS A 279 -5.79 7.95 -6.04
C LYS A 279 -6.76 7.04 -6.82
N ALA A 280 -7.81 6.51 -6.18
CA ALA A 280 -8.85 5.77 -6.90
C ALA A 280 -9.60 6.71 -7.86
N VAL A 281 -9.86 6.22 -9.07
CA VAL A 281 -10.65 6.93 -10.09
C VAL A 281 -11.80 6.04 -10.53
N SER A 282 -12.98 6.59 -10.78
CA SER A 282 -14.07 5.75 -11.28
C SER A 282 -13.78 5.27 -12.71
N LEU A 283 -14.33 4.11 -13.09
CA LEU A 283 -14.22 3.63 -14.47
C LEU A 283 -14.83 4.62 -15.47
N ALA A 284 -15.86 5.36 -15.05
CA ALA A 284 -16.39 6.48 -15.83
C ALA A 284 -15.33 7.56 -16.09
N GLN A 285 -14.63 8.01 -15.04
CA GLN A 285 -13.55 9.00 -15.17
C GLN A 285 -12.36 8.47 -15.98
N ALA A 286 -12.04 7.18 -15.86
CA ALA A 286 -10.90 6.57 -16.54
C ALA A 286 -11.14 6.36 -18.05
N PHE A 287 -12.36 6.00 -18.46
CA PHE A 287 -12.62 5.50 -19.82
C PHE A 287 -13.82 6.11 -20.54
N LEU A 288 -14.74 6.80 -19.83
CA LEU A 288 -16.04 7.19 -20.39
C LEU A 288 -16.32 8.69 -20.35
N HIS A 289 -15.52 9.48 -19.62
CA HIS A 289 -15.60 10.93 -19.61
C HIS A 289 -14.93 11.52 -20.86
N ASN A 290 -15.77 11.95 -21.79
CA ASN A 290 -15.38 12.76 -22.93
C ASN A 290 -15.43 14.24 -22.52
N THR A 291 -14.48 14.71 -21.70
CA THR A 291 -14.37 16.16 -21.44
C THR A 291 -13.85 16.81 -22.71
N GLY A 292 -14.75 17.42 -23.49
CA GLY A 292 -14.47 18.04 -24.79
C GLY A 292 -13.53 19.25 -24.78
N HIS A 293 -12.60 19.36 -23.83
CA HIS A 293 -11.57 20.40 -23.74
C HIS A 293 -10.15 19.86 -23.51
N ASP A 294 -10.00 18.56 -23.20
CA ASP A 294 -8.68 17.95 -23.12
C ASP A 294 -8.55 16.91 -24.23
N ASN A 295 -7.56 17.09 -25.09
CA ASN A 295 -7.17 16.22 -26.20
C ASN A 295 -6.60 14.86 -25.70
N ARG A 296 -7.15 14.32 -24.60
CA ARG A 296 -6.84 12.98 -24.12
C ARG A 296 -7.44 12.01 -25.12
N SER A 297 -6.57 11.38 -25.91
CA SER A 297 -6.91 10.22 -26.74
C SER A 297 -7.83 9.30 -25.95
N ASN A 298 -9.04 9.06 -26.45
CA ASN A 298 -10.04 8.20 -25.84
C ASN A 298 -9.39 6.83 -25.57
N VAL A 299 -8.94 6.57 -24.33
CA VAL A 299 -8.16 5.38 -24.00
C VAL A 299 -9.13 4.21 -24.09
N LYS A 300 -9.09 3.48 -25.19
CA LYS A 300 -9.91 2.29 -25.38
C LYS A 300 -9.46 1.22 -24.39
N VAL A 301 -10.42 0.62 -23.70
CA VAL A 301 -10.17 -0.54 -22.84
C VAL A 301 -9.73 -1.70 -23.73
N THR A 302 -8.59 -2.31 -23.42
CA THR A 302 -8.12 -3.49 -24.17
C THR A 302 -8.99 -4.71 -23.85
N GLU A 303 -9.04 -5.68 -24.76
CA GLU A 303 -9.76 -6.92 -24.49
C GLU A 303 -9.22 -7.65 -23.26
N LYS A 304 -7.89 -7.71 -23.08
CA LYS A 304 -7.27 -8.26 -21.87
C LYS A 304 -7.84 -7.58 -20.62
N GLN A 305 -7.90 -6.25 -20.58
CA GLN A 305 -8.47 -5.52 -19.43
C GLN A 305 -9.95 -5.82 -19.19
N LEU A 306 -10.78 -5.93 -20.23
CA LEU A 306 -12.20 -6.29 -20.06
C LEU A 306 -12.35 -7.67 -19.43
N TRP A 307 -11.57 -8.66 -19.85
CA TRP A 307 -11.57 -9.99 -19.21
C TRP A 307 -11.15 -9.91 -17.74
N HIS A 308 -10.11 -9.15 -17.41
CA HIS A 308 -9.67 -8.94 -16.03
C HIS A 308 -10.76 -8.29 -15.17
N TYR A 309 -11.43 -7.28 -15.71
CA TYR A 309 -12.51 -6.58 -15.03
C TYR A 309 -13.72 -7.50 -14.80
N ALA A 310 -14.10 -8.30 -15.81
CA ALA A 310 -15.18 -9.27 -15.69
C ALA A 310 -14.90 -10.31 -14.60
N ILE A 311 -13.69 -10.88 -14.55
CA ILE A 311 -13.28 -11.89 -13.56
C ILE A 311 -13.25 -11.30 -12.14
N GLN A 312 -12.71 -10.09 -11.97
CA GLN A 312 -12.71 -9.41 -10.67
C GLN A 312 -14.13 -9.12 -10.15
N MET A 313 -15.02 -8.65 -11.02
CA MET A 313 -16.41 -8.40 -10.65
C MET A 313 -17.19 -9.69 -10.40
N ALA A 314 -16.94 -10.76 -11.15
CA ALA A 314 -17.55 -12.06 -10.91
C ALA A 314 -17.14 -12.66 -9.56
N THR A 315 -15.85 -12.53 -9.20
CA THR A 315 -15.33 -12.94 -7.88
C THR A 315 -16.06 -12.19 -6.76
N LEU A 316 -16.26 -10.87 -6.93
CA LEU A 316 -17.05 -10.08 -5.99
C LEU A 316 -18.52 -10.52 -5.93
N LEU A 317 -19.17 -10.70 -7.08
CA LEU A 317 -20.58 -11.09 -7.16
C LEU A 317 -20.81 -12.45 -6.50
N GLN A 318 -19.90 -13.41 -6.69
CA GLN A 318 -19.98 -14.69 -6.01
C GLN A 318 -20.01 -14.50 -4.48
N ALA A 319 -19.04 -13.76 -3.92
CA ALA A 319 -18.98 -13.51 -2.48
C ALA A 319 -20.22 -12.75 -1.95
N VAL A 320 -20.70 -11.75 -2.68
CA VAL A 320 -21.91 -10.99 -2.33
C VAL A 320 -23.16 -11.89 -2.37
N HIS A 321 -23.28 -12.73 -3.39
CA HIS A 321 -24.45 -13.59 -3.58
C HIS A 321 -24.49 -14.73 -2.57
N GLU A 322 -23.33 -15.31 -2.22
CA GLU A 322 -23.19 -16.32 -1.17
C GLU A 322 -23.50 -15.77 0.23
N ALA A 323 -23.21 -14.48 0.47
CA ALA A 323 -23.62 -13.78 1.69
C ALA A 323 -25.12 -13.44 1.75
N GLY A 324 -25.90 -13.80 0.73
CA GLY A 324 -27.33 -13.48 0.66
C GLY A 324 -27.62 -12.00 0.43
N LEU A 325 -26.69 -11.29 -0.23
CA LEU A 325 -26.79 -9.87 -0.57
C LEU A 325 -26.85 -9.68 -2.10
N SER A 326 -27.08 -8.43 -2.50
CA SER A 326 -27.01 -7.98 -3.89
C SER A 326 -26.39 -6.57 -3.93
N LEU A 327 -25.65 -6.24 -4.99
CA LEU A 327 -25.15 -4.86 -5.18
C LEU A 327 -26.26 -3.90 -5.66
N ARG A 328 -27.36 -4.46 -6.17
CA ARG A 328 -28.41 -3.80 -6.94
C ARG A 328 -27.84 -3.22 -8.26
N PRO A 329 -28.65 -3.11 -9.34
CA PRO A 329 -28.16 -2.65 -10.64
C PRO A 329 -27.34 -1.35 -10.63
N GLY A 330 -27.67 -0.41 -9.73
CA GLY A 330 -26.96 0.86 -9.61
C GLY A 330 -25.56 0.76 -8.99
N GLY A 331 -25.27 -0.31 -8.23
CA GLY A 331 -23.96 -0.51 -7.59
C GLY A 331 -22.84 -0.82 -8.57
N LEU A 332 -23.14 -1.44 -9.71
CA LEU A 332 -22.20 -1.75 -10.78
C LEU A 332 -22.11 -0.66 -11.86
N HIS A 333 -22.68 0.51 -11.62
CA HIS A 333 -22.59 1.62 -12.56
C HIS A 333 -21.13 2.11 -12.70
N PRO A 334 -20.66 2.55 -13.89
CA PRO A 334 -19.27 2.95 -14.10
C PRO A 334 -18.75 4.06 -13.17
N THR A 335 -19.63 4.89 -12.61
CA THR A 335 -19.24 5.92 -11.62
C THR A 335 -19.03 5.38 -10.21
N LYS A 336 -19.49 4.16 -9.92
CA LYS A 336 -19.41 3.51 -8.60
C LYS A 336 -18.36 2.40 -8.55
N VAL A 337 -17.85 1.95 -9.69
CA VAL A 337 -16.72 1.01 -9.77
C VAL A 337 -15.43 1.81 -9.91
N LEU A 338 -14.56 1.69 -8.92
CA LEU A 338 -13.29 2.39 -8.82
C LEU A 338 -12.16 1.53 -9.38
N LEU A 339 -11.32 2.15 -10.20
CA LEU A 339 -10.02 1.65 -10.62
C LEU A 339 -8.95 2.17 -9.66
N THR A 340 -8.18 1.24 -9.12
CA THR A 340 -7.01 1.53 -8.27
C THR A 340 -5.73 1.03 -8.95
N SER A 341 -4.60 1.09 -8.25
CA SER A 341 -3.30 0.67 -8.76
C SER A 341 -3.31 -0.70 -9.44
N LYS A 342 -2.50 -0.82 -10.50
CA LYS A 342 -2.27 -2.07 -11.24
C LYS A 342 -3.56 -2.76 -11.74
N GLY A 343 -4.58 -1.98 -12.10
CA GLY A 343 -5.78 -2.51 -12.76
C GLY A 343 -6.81 -3.15 -11.81
N ARG A 344 -6.65 -2.99 -10.49
CA ARG A 344 -7.58 -3.57 -9.52
C ARG A 344 -8.87 -2.74 -9.40
N LEU A 345 -10.01 -3.41 -9.56
CA LEU A 345 -11.34 -2.83 -9.40
C LEU A 345 -11.86 -2.96 -7.97
N ARG A 346 -12.64 -1.96 -7.53
CA ARG A 346 -13.42 -1.99 -6.29
C ARG A 346 -14.79 -1.35 -6.45
N VAL A 347 -15.84 -2.00 -6.00
CA VAL A 347 -17.18 -1.38 -5.94
C VAL A 347 -17.26 -0.49 -4.70
N SER A 348 -17.52 0.80 -4.93
CA SER A 348 -17.65 1.79 -3.88
C SER A 348 -19.10 1.95 -3.43
N MET A 349 -19.28 2.54 -2.25
CA MET A 349 -20.59 3.03 -1.79
C MET A 349 -21.67 1.94 -1.70
N VAL A 350 -21.24 0.71 -1.37
CA VAL A 350 -22.15 -0.42 -1.14
C VAL A 350 -23.07 -0.16 0.05
N GLY A 351 -24.24 -0.79 0.05
CA GLY A 351 -25.26 -0.60 1.08
C GLY A 351 -26.12 0.66 0.93
N ILE A 352 -25.68 1.71 0.23
CA ILE A 352 -26.49 2.93 0.04
C ILE A 352 -27.84 2.59 -0.61
N LEU A 353 -27.85 1.78 -1.66
CA LEU A 353 -29.09 1.39 -2.33
C LEU A 353 -30.00 0.51 -1.46
N ASP A 354 -29.44 -0.27 -0.52
CA ASP A 354 -30.23 -1.04 0.45
C ASP A 354 -30.88 -0.13 1.49
N VAL A 355 -30.15 0.91 1.92
CA VAL A 355 -30.69 1.95 2.81
C VAL A 355 -31.81 2.73 2.13
N LEU A 356 -31.57 3.21 0.90
CA LEU A 356 -32.54 4.02 0.16
C LEU A 356 -33.82 3.25 -0.18
N ALA A 357 -33.71 1.94 -0.42
CA ALA A 357 -34.87 1.08 -0.65
C ALA A 357 -35.72 0.83 0.60
N ARG A 358 -35.18 1.06 1.81
CA ARG A 358 -35.82 0.85 3.12
C ARG A 358 -36.22 -0.59 3.43
N ASN A 359 -35.87 -1.54 2.56
CA ASN A 359 -36.06 -2.96 2.76
C ASN A 359 -35.06 -3.76 1.91
N PHE A 360 -34.78 -4.98 2.35
CA PHE A 360 -34.05 -5.94 1.54
C PHE A 360 -34.96 -6.53 0.46
N PRO A 361 -34.40 -6.99 -0.68
CA PRO A 361 -35.18 -7.61 -1.74
C PRO A 361 -35.98 -8.81 -1.23
N GLN A 362 -37.28 -8.83 -1.51
CA GLN A 362 -38.16 -9.97 -1.16
C GLN A 362 -37.73 -11.25 -1.87
N ASN A 363 -37.29 -11.12 -3.13
CA ASN A 363 -36.72 -12.22 -3.90
C ASN A 363 -35.25 -11.94 -4.21
N MET A 364 -34.38 -12.42 -3.32
CA MET A 364 -32.93 -12.22 -3.44
C MET A 364 -32.38 -12.76 -4.77
N ARG A 365 -32.89 -13.90 -5.27
CA ARG A 365 -32.43 -14.47 -6.56
C ARG A 365 -32.66 -13.53 -7.74
N VAL A 366 -33.78 -12.79 -7.73
CA VAL A 366 -34.06 -11.79 -8.77
C VAL A 366 -33.11 -10.61 -8.65
N ALA A 367 -32.82 -10.13 -7.44
CA ALA A 367 -31.85 -9.06 -7.22
C ALA A 367 -30.43 -9.47 -7.63
N GLN A 368 -30.04 -10.72 -7.38
CA GLN A 368 -28.75 -11.27 -7.78
C GLN A 368 -28.63 -11.43 -9.31
N LYS A 369 -29.70 -11.84 -10.00
CA LYS A 369 -29.76 -11.84 -11.47
C LYS A 369 -29.67 -10.43 -12.04
N GLN A 370 -30.27 -9.45 -11.37
CA GLN A 370 -30.15 -8.04 -11.74
C GLN A 370 -28.71 -7.51 -11.62
N ASP A 371 -27.91 -8.01 -10.68
CA ASP A 371 -26.48 -7.71 -10.61
C ASP A 371 -25.72 -8.26 -11.83
N LEU A 372 -26.06 -9.47 -12.32
CA LEU A 372 -25.47 -10.02 -13.54
C LEU A 372 -25.76 -9.13 -14.76
N VAL A 373 -27.01 -8.65 -14.89
CA VAL A 373 -27.37 -7.66 -15.92
C VAL A 373 -26.60 -6.35 -15.73
N GLY A 374 -26.43 -5.90 -14.48
CA GLY A 374 -25.61 -4.74 -14.13
C GLY A 374 -24.16 -4.87 -14.62
N LEU A 375 -23.55 -6.04 -14.44
CA LEU A 375 -22.22 -6.35 -14.95
C LEU A 375 -22.19 -6.34 -16.49
N GLY A 376 -23.20 -6.92 -17.14
CA GLY A 376 -23.35 -6.87 -18.60
C GLY A 376 -23.40 -5.43 -19.13
N ARG A 377 -24.17 -4.55 -18.47
CA ARG A 377 -24.24 -3.12 -18.81
C ARG A 377 -22.91 -2.41 -18.60
N LEU A 378 -22.22 -2.67 -17.49
CA LEU A 378 -20.90 -2.12 -17.21
C LEU A 378 -19.89 -2.49 -18.31
N LEU A 379 -19.77 -3.77 -18.64
CA LEU A 379 -18.86 -4.24 -19.68
C LEU A 379 -19.23 -3.67 -21.05
N LEU A 380 -20.52 -3.58 -21.38
CA LEU A 380 -20.99 -2.99 -22.62
C LEU A 380 -20.63 -1.49 -22.71
N SER A 381 -20.79 -0.73 -21.63
CA SER A 381 -20.41 0.69 -21.59
C SER A 381 -18.91 0.89 -21.81
N LEU A 382 -18.07 0.06 -21.16
CA LEU A 382 -16.62 0.08 -21.35
C LEU A 382 -16.22 -0.31 -22.77
N ALA A 383 -16.80 -1.39 -23.31
CA ALA A 383 -16.56 -1.83 -24.67
C ALA A 383 -16.97 -0.77 -25.71
N SER A 384 -18.07 -0.06 -25.45
CA SER A 384 -18.60 0.99 -26.32
C SER A 384 -17.91 2.35 -26.16
N GLY A 385 -17.11 2.55 -25.09
CA GLY A 385 -16.54 3.85 -24.73
C GLY A 385 -17.58 4.93 -24.45
N SER A 386 -18.80 4.54 -24.04
CA SER A 386 -19.92 5.47 -23.83
C SER A 386 -20.89 4.93 -22.78
N MET A 387 -21.36 5.81 -21.90
CA MET A 387 -22.41 5.50 -20.93
C MET A 387 -23.83 5.68 -21.52
N THR A 388 -24.00 6.61 -22.46
CA THR A 388 -25.30 7.02 -23.01
C THR A 388 -25.63 6.35 -24.34
N SER A 389 -24.62 5.96 -25.11
CA SER A 389 -24.76 5.34 -26.44
C SER A 389 -24.05 3.98 -26.49
N ALA A 390 -24.13 3.23 -25.38
CA ALA A 390 -23.60 1.88 -25.33
C ALA A 390 -24.40 0.98 -26.28
N SER A 391 -23.73 0.33 -27.23
CA SER A 391 -24.40 -0.54 -28.22
C SER A 391 -23.59 -1.79 -28.51
N VAL A 392 -24.30 -2.88 -28.77
CA VAL A 392 -23.70 -4.18 -29.11
C VAL A 392 -22.84 -4.06 -30.38
N GLU A 393 -23.24 -3.23 -31.33
CA GLU A 393 -22.49 -2.92 -32.55
C GLU A 393 -21.12 -2.30 -32.25
N ARG A 394 -21.03 -1.40 -31.26
CA ARG A 394 -19.73 -0.81 -30.84
C ARG A 394 -18.86 -1.80 -30.07
N ALA A 395 -19.48 -2.78 -29.43
CA ALA A 395 -18.77 -3.91 -28.83
C ALA A 395 -18.34 -4.98 -29.85
N ALA A 396 -18.74 -4.88 -31.13
CA ALA A 396 -18.36 -5.82 -32.17
C ALA A 396 -16.84 -5.84 -32.48
N GLN A 397 -16.09 -4.84 -32.00
CA GLN A 397 -14.63 -4.78 -32.13
C GLN A 397 -13.88 -5.78 -31.22
N TYR A 398 -14.57 -6.41 -30.27
CA TYR A 398 -13.99 -7.42 -29.36
C TYR A 398 -14.29 -8.84 -29.86
N SER A 399 -13.56 -9.84 -29.34
CA SER A 399 -13.79 -11.24 -29.69
C SER A 399 -15.25 -11.70 -29.54
N ALA A 400 -15.62 -12.71 -30.32
CA ALA A 400 -16.93 -13.35 -30.22
C ALA A 400 -17.22 -13.87 -28.80
N ASP A 401 -16.19 -14.28 -28.05
CA ASP A 401 -16.31 -14.74 -26.67
C ASP A 401 -16.74 -13.61 -25.73
N MET A 402 -16.14 -12.43 -25.87
CA MET A 402 -16.52 -11.24 -25.10
C MET A 402 -17.94 -10.80 -25.43
N GLN A 403 -18.31 -10.81 -26.72
CA GLN A 403 -19.67 -10.50 -27.15
C GLN A 403 -20.69 -11.50 -26.58
N ARG A 404 -20.36 -12.79 -26.58
CA ARG A 404 -21.19 -13.85 -25.97
C ARG A 404 -21.36 -13.67 -24.48
N LEU A 405 -20.28 -13.32 -23.75
CA LEU A 405 -20.35 -13.02 -22.33
C LEU A 405 -21.31 -11.84 -22.05
N ILE A 406 -21.10 -10.72 -22.74
CA ILE A 406 -21.93 -9.52 -22.56
C ILE A 406 -23.39 -9.83 -22.85
N ALA A 407 -23.68 -10.52 -23.96
CA ALA A 407 -25.04 -10.93 -24.30
C ALA A 407 -25.66 -11.83 -23.22
N ALA A 408 -24.94 -12.85 -22.75
CA ALA A 408 -25.43 -13.78 -21.72
C ALA A 408 -25.67 -13.10 -20.36
N LEU A 409 -24.86 -12.09 -20.01
CA LEU A 409 -25.08 -11.26 -18.83
C LEU A 409 -26.33 -10.37 -18.99
N LEU A 410 -26.49 -9.71 -20.12
CA LEU A 410 -27.64 -8.83 -20.39
C LEU A 410 -28.97 -9.57 -20.40
N THR A 411 -28.99 -10.84 -20.81
CA THR A 411 -30.18 -11.71 -20.83
C THR A 411 -30.32 -12.59 -19.59
N SER A 412 -29.61 -12.31 -18.49
CA SER A 412 -29.67 -13.12 -17.24
C SER A 412 -31.07 -13.15 -16.59
N MET A 413 -31.92 -12.19 -16.93
CA MET A 413 -33.34 -12.18 -16.53
C MET A 413 -34.19 -13.15 -17.35
N ASP A 414 -33.76 -13.50 -18.56
CA ASP A 414 -34.42 -14.45 -19.44
C ASP A 414 -34.01 -15.89 -19.11
N SER A 415 -34.68 -16.87 -19.71
CA SER A 415 -34.35 -18.29 -19.53
C SER A 415 -32.99 -18.68 -20.12
N ASN A 416 -32.47 -17.89 -21.06
CA ASN A 416 -31.31 -18.23 -21.88
C ASN A 416 -30.00 -17.58 -21.40
N GLY A 417 -30.06 -16.69 -20.40
CA GLY A 417 -28.89 -16.02 -19.85
C GLY A 417 -28.22 -16.80 -18.70
N LEU A 418 -27.22 -16.16 -18.08
CA LEU A 418 -26.55 -16.70 -16.90
C LEU A 418 -27.49 -16.73 -15.69
N ARG A 419 -27.49 -17.86 -14.96
CA ARG A 419 -28.44 -18.08 -13.85
C ARG A 419 -27.95 -17.52 -12.52
N ASP A 420 -26.65 -17.59 -12.27
CA ASP A 420 -26.00 -17.18 -11.03
C ASP A 420 -24.51 -16.84 -11.26
N ALA A 421 -23.86 -16.28 -10.24
CA ALA A 421 -22.44 -15.95 -10.27
C ALA A 421 -21.54 -17.19 -10.42
N LYS A 422 -21.99 -18.38 -9.97
CA LYS A 422 -21.23 -19.63 -10.11
C LYS A 422 -21.12 -20.03 -11.59
N GLN A 423 -22.21 -19.96 -12.34
CA GLN A 423 -22.22 -20.21 -13.77
C GLN A 423 -21.36 -19.18 -14.52
N LEU A 424 -21.36 -17.92 -14.08
CA LEU A 424 -20.45 -16.89 -14.61
C LEU A 424 -18.98 -17.27 -14.38
N MET A 425 -18.61 -17.75 -13.19
CA MET A 425 -17.24 -18.19 -12.92
C MET A 425 -16.83 -19.38 -13.80
N MET A 426 -17.75 -20.33 -14.02
CA MET A 426 -17.52 -21.46 -14.93
C MET A 426 -17.34 -21.01 -16.40
N PHE A 427 -17.99 -19.90 -16.81
CA PHE A 427 -17.87 -19.36 -18.15
C PHE A 427 -16.43 -18.93 -18.48
N PHE A 428 -15.66 -18.45 -17.50
CA PHE A 428 -14.29 -17.98 -17.74
C PHE A 428 -13.29 -19.11 -18.00
N GLY A 429 -13.52 -20.29 -17.42
CA GLY A 429 -12.66 -21.46 -17.61
C GLY A 429 -11.18 -21.17 -17.36
N ASP A 430 -10.34 -21.45 -18.36
CA ASP A 430 -8.89 -21.27 -18.33
C ASP A 430 -8.43 -19.80 -18.29
N ARG A 431 -9.29 -18.86 -18.68
CA ARG A 431 -8.95 -17.42 -18.68
C ARG A 431 -8.61 -16.89 -17.28
N VAL A 432 -9.10 -17.54 -16.23
CA VAL A 432 -8.78 -17.20 -14.84
C VAL A 432 -7.28 -17.39 -14.55
N TYR A 433 -6.64 -18.38 -15.17
CA TYR A 433 -5.22 -18.65 -14.95
C TYR A 433 -4.33 -17.48 -15.40
N GLY A 434 -4.68 -16.80 -16.48
CA GLY A 434 -3.94 -15.61 -16.93
C GLY A 434 -4.03 -14.44 -15.93
N VAL A 435 -5.20 -14.25 -15.29
CA VAL A 435 -5.35 -13.23 -14.23
C VAL A 435 -4.55 -13.62 -12.98
N LEU A 436 -4.53 -14.92 -12.65
CA LEU A 436 -3.77 -15.45 -11.53
C LEU A 436 -2.25 -15.33 -11.75
N GLU A 437 -1.77 -15.60 -12.95
CA GLU A 437 -0.37 -15.43 -13.35
C GLU A 437 0.06 -13.96 -13.26
N ASP A 438 -0.73 -13.04 -13.81
CA ASP A 438 -0.48 -11.59 -13.69
C ASP A 438 -0.46 -11.14 -12.21
N MET A 439 -1.30 -11.74 -11.35
CA MET A 439 -1.31 -11.46 -9.91
C MET A 439 -0.05 -11.99 -9.20
N HIS A 440 0.40 -13.21 -9.51
CA HIS A 440 1.63 -13.77 -8.94
C HIS A 440 2.86 -12.97 -9.37
N SER A 441 2.96 -12.61 -10.65
CA SER A 441 4.03 -11.73 -11.13
C SER A 441 4.05 -10.41 -10.37
N TYR A 442 2.88 -9.83 -10.08
CA TYR A 442 2.82 -8.60 -9.29
C TYR A 442 3.22 -8.81 -7.81
N CYS A 443 2.89 -9.95 -7.22
CA CYS A 443 3.37 -10.30 -5.87
C CYS A 443 4.89 -10.44 -5.81
N ASP A 444 5.51 -11.01 -6.84
CA ASP A 444 6.96 -11.14 -6.94
C ASP A 444 7.63 -9.78 -7.09
N ASP A 445 7.08 -8.89 -7.93
CA ASP A 445 7.54 -7.50 -8.07
C ASP A 445 7.50 -6.76 -6.72
N LEU A 446 6.39 -6.87 -5.99
CA LEU A 446 6.26 -6.25 -4.66
C LEU A 446 7.22 -6.85 -3.63
N THR A 447 7.46 -8.16 -3.69
CA THR A 447 8.39 -8.84 -2.78
C THR A 447 9.83 -8.40 -3.07
N HIS A 448 10.18 -8.20 -4.33
CA HIS A 448 11.46 -7.65 -4.74
C HIS A 448 11.66 -6.22 -4.19
N ASP A 449 10.70 -5.33 -4.42
CA ASP A 449 10.76 -3.95 -3.91
C ASP A 449 10.78 -3.91 -2.36
N LEU A 450 10.03 -4.77 -1.69
CA LEU A 450 10.03 -4.87 -0.23
C LEU A 450 11.37 -5.40 0.32
N SER A 451 11.99 -6.35 -0.37
CA SER A 451 13.31 -6.87 -0.02
C SER A 451 14.36 -5.75 -0.05
N ALA A 452 14.35 -4.93 -1.10
CA ALA A 452 15.24 -3.78 -1.20
C ALA A 452 15.05 -2.78 -0.03
N GLU A 453 13.80 -2.45 0.32
CA GLU A 453 13.51 -1.56 1.45
C GLU A 453 13.84 -2.18 2.82
N LEU A 454 13.73 -3.50 2.96
CA LEU A 454 14.15 -4.20 4.17
C LEU A 454 15.65 -4.03 4.39
N GLU A 455 16.47 -4.25 3.35
CA GLU A 455 17.92 -4.05 3.42
C GLU A 455 18.26 -2.58 3.71
N ASN A 456 17.59 -1.63 3.04
CA ASN A 456 17.77 -0.20 3.33
C ASN A 456 17.44 0.15 4.79
N GLY A 457 16.40 -0.47 5.37
CA GLY A 457 16.06 -0.33 6.79
C GLY A 457 17.13 -0.91 7.72
N ARG A 458 17.75 -2.04 7.36
CA ARG A 458 18.84 -2.66 8.12
C ARG A 458 20.10 -1.79 8.07
N ILE A 459 20.51 -1.35 6.88
CA ILE A 459 21.60 -0.40 6.67
C ILE A 459 21.37 0.87 7.48
N SER A 460 20.16 1.44 7.44
CA SER A 460 19.83 2.66 8.19
C SER A 460 20.08 2.50 9.69
N ARG A 461 19.62 1.39 10.29
CA ARG A 461 19.88 1.09 11.72
C ARG A 461 21.35 0.84 12.01
N LEU A 462 22.08 0.20 11.10
CA LEU A 462 23.51 -0.04 11.24
C LEU A 462 24.30 1.28 11.24
N LEU A 463 23.99 2.20 10.31
CA LEU A 463 24.59 3.53 10.25
C LEU A 463 24.29 4.35 11.50
N MET A 464 23.06 4.26 12.03
CA MET A 464 22.72 4.91 13.30
C MET A 464 23.58 4.38 14.45
N LYS A 465 23.79 3.05 14.56
CA LYS A 465 24.66 2.47 15.59
C LYS A 465 26.11 2.92 15.41
N LEU A 466 26.62 2.89 14.18
CA LEU A 466 27.97 3.32 13.85
C LEU A 466 28.20 4.77 14.27
N ASN A 467 27.28 5.67 13.89
CA ASN A 467 27.35 7.10 14.25
C ASN A 467 27.14 7.39 15.74
N MET A 468 26.55 6.47 16.51
CA MET A 468 26.48 6.60 17.97
C MET A 468 27.81 6.23 18.66
N VAL A 469 28.64 5.43 18.00
CA VAL A 469 29.93 4.97 18.53
C VAL A 469 31.08 5.89 18.08
N LEU A 470 31.10 6.29 16.82
CA LEU A 470 32.16 7.11 16.24
C LEU A 470 32.14 8.55 16.77
N ASP A 471 33.33 9.15 16.87
CA ASP A 471 33.58 10.57 17.18
C ASP A 471 32.76 11.12 18.37
N ARG A 472 32.57 10.26 19.40
CA ARG A 472 31.86 10.62 20.62
C ARG A 472 32.72 11.57 21.48
N PRO A 473 32.14 12.61 22.12
CA PRO A 473 32.90 13.54 22.96
C PRO A 473 33.58 12.84 24.14
N ASP A 474 34.77 13.31 24.52
CA ASP A 474 35.58 12.75 25.60
C ASP A 474 34.93 12.84 26.99
N ASP A 475 34.07 13.83 27.22
CA ASP A 475 33.38 14.08 28.50
C ASP A 475 32.35 12.99 28.86
N ASP A 476 32.08 12.09 27.92
CA ASP A 476 30.84 11.33 27.86
C ASP A 476 31.04 9.88 28.37
N ILE A 477 32.24 9.30 28.23
CA ILE A 477 32.58 7.96 28.77
C ILE A 477 33.89 7.99 29.54
N GLU A 478 34.99 8.03 28.79
CA GLU A 478 36.38 8.12 29.21
C GLU A 478 37.11 8.87 28.08
N PRO A 479 38.10 9.73 28.40
CA PRO A 479 38.87 10.42 27.37
C PRO A 479 39.49 9.43 26.38
N GLY A 480 39.30 9.65 25.08
CA GLY A 480 39.81 8.77 24.02
C GLY A 480 39.05 7.46 23.82
N TRP A 481 37.86 7.30 24.42
CA TRP A 481 37.06 6.08 24.28
C TRP A 481 36.70 5.74 22.83
N SER A 482 36.43 6.74 21.99
CA SER A 482 36.14 6.55 20.56
C SER A 482 37.40 6.25 19.73
N GLU A 483 38.59 6.48 20.27
CA GLU A 483 39.86 6.45 19.53
C GLU A 483 40.69 5.18 19.80
N THR A 484 40.17 4.23 20.59
CA THR A 484 40.95 3.06 21.05
C THR A 484 40.26 1.72 20.76
N GLY A 485 41.08 0.66 20.62
CA GLY A 485 40.64 -0.73 20.46
C GLY A 485 39.65 -0.95 19.31
N ASP A 486 38.54 -1.64 19.61
CA ASP A 486 37.46 -1.93 18.66
C ASP A 486 36.93 -0.67 17.95
N ARG A 487 36.89 0.49 18.63
CA ARG A 487 36.32 1.73 18.07
C ARG A 487 37.23 2.34 17.01
N TYR A 488 38.54 2.22 17.22
CA TYR A 488 39.52 2.59 16.20
C TYR A 488 39.33 1.75 14.93
N LEU A 489 39.09 0.43 15.07
CA LEU A 489 38.77 -0.43 13.94
C LEU A 489 37.52 0.04 13.18
N LEU A 490 36.47 0.44 13.92
CA LEU A 490 35.25 1.00 13.31
C LEU A 490 35.50 2.30 12.57
N LYS A 491 36.42 3.14 13.04
CA LYS A 491 36.82 4.38 12.38
C LYS A 491 37.53 4.12 11.06
N LEU A 492 38.43 3.13 11.04
CA LEU A 492 39.08 2.70 9.79
C LEU A 492 38.07 2.09 8.81
N PHE A 493 37.11 1.30 9.31
CA PHE A 493 36.03 0.77 8.49
C PHE A 493 35.15 1.89 7.91
N HIS A 494 34.82 2.90 8.70
CA HIS A 494 34.08 4.08 8.24
C HIS A 494 34.82 4.76 7.08
N ASP A 495 36.14 4.97 7.23
CA ASP A 495 36.96 5.56 6.17
C ASP A 495 37.00 4.67 4.91
N PHE A 496 37.12 3.34 5.08
CA PHE A 496 37.05 2.36 3.99
C PHE A 496 35.72 2.38 3.22
N VAL A 497 34.60 2.72 3.88
CA VAL A 497 33.28 2.77 3.22
C VAL A 497 33.01 4.13 2.60
N PHE A 498 33.27 5.23 3.32
CA PHE A 498 32.78 6.56 2.95
C PHE A 498 33.84 7.52 2.43
N HIS A 499 35.13 7.24 2.68
CA HIS A 499 36.25 8.11 2.28
C HIS A 499 37.12 7.41 1.23
N HIS A 500 36.47 6.77 0.26
CA HIS A 500 37.16 6.07 -0.81
C HIS A 500 37.80 7.06 -1.81
N ILE A 501 39.06 6.81 -2.17
CA ILE A 501 39.85 7.61 -3.11
C ILE A 501 40.40 6.71 -4.23
N ASP A 502 40.57 7.27 -5.44
CA ASP A 502 41.17 6.58 -6.59
C ASP A 502 42.71 6.69 -6.61
N GLU A 503 43.32 6.13 -7.66
CA GLU A 503 44.78 6.14 -7.87
C GLU A 503 45.36 7.57 -8.03
N ASP A 504 44.54 8.51 -8.47
CA ASP A 504 44.91 9.93 -8.64
C ASP A 504 44.60 10.76 -7.37
N GLY A 505 44.07 10.12 -6.32
CA GLY A 505 43.67 10.76 -5.07
C GLY A 505 42.32 11.48 -5.13
N ALA A 506 41.54 11.31 -6.20
CA ALA A 506 40.21 11.88 -6.30
C ALA A 506 39.19 11.07 -5.50
N VAL A 507 38.21 11.76 -4.91
CA VAL A 507 37.16 11.14 -4.09
C VAL A 507 36.19 10.35 -4.96
N ILE A 508 35.99 9.07 -4.63
CA ILE A 508 35.03 8.19 -5.30
C ILE A 508 33.71 8.14 -4.52
N VAL A 509 32.63 8.60 -5.15
CA VAL A 509 31.27 8.53 -4.59
C VAL A 509 30.48 7.46 -5.34
N GLU A 510 30.76 6.19 -5.04
CA GLU A 510 30.06 5.05 -5.63
C GLU A 510 29.15 4.35 -4.61
N TRP A 511 27.83 4.50 -4.80
CA TRP A 511 26.82 3.88 -3.94
C TRP A 511 26.86 2.36 -3.93
N GLY A 512 27.24 1.73 -5.05
CA GLY A 512 27.26 0.27 -5.17
C GLY A 512 28.22 -0.36 -4.17
N GLY A 513 29.45 0.14 -4.11
CA GLY A 513 30.42 -0.30 -3.11
C GLY A 513 29.94 -0.03 -1.68
N MET A 514 29.45 1.18 -1.40
CA MET A 514 28.98 1.53 -0.05
C MET A 514 27.90 0.56 0.45
N VAL A 515 26.87 0.32 -0.37
CA VAL A 515 25.76 -0.58 -0.05
C VAL A 515 26.23 -2.04 0.07
N GLU A 516 27.10 -2.51 -0.83
CA GLU A 516 27.64 -3.87 -0.76
C GLU A 516 28.41 -4.11 0.54
N ALA A 517 29.30 -3.19 0.93
CA ALA A 517 30.07 -3.32 2.17
C ALA A 517 29.18 -3.28 3.42
N LEU A 518 28.16 -2.42 3.43
CA LEU A 518 27.22 -2.34 4.55
C LEU A 518 26.33 -3.59 4.64
N ASN A 519 25.91 -4.17 3.52
CA ASN A 519 25.19 -5.44 3.49
C ASN A 519 26.07 -6.60 3.96
N LYS A 520 27.33 -6.67 3.51
CA LYS A 520 28.30 -7.68 3.99
C LYS A 520 28.58 -7.54 5.49
N LEU A 521 28.71 -6.31 5.98
CA LEU A 521 28.84 -6.02 7.40
C LEU A 521 27.62 -6.48 8.20
N ASP A 522 26.41 -6.11 7.76
CA ASP A 522 25.18 -6.48 8.44
C ASP A 522 24.93 -7.99 8.42
N ALA A 523 25.30 -8.68 7.33
CA ALA A 523 25.29 -10.14 7.24
C ALA A 523 26.36 -10.79 8.14
N GLY A 524 27.47 -10.10 8.43
CA GLY A 524 28.60 -10.64 9.19
C GLY A 524 29.34 -11.74 8.43
N VAL A 525 29.63 -11.51 7.15
CA VAL A 525 30.34 -12.48 6.31
C VAL A 525 31.80 -12.64 6.76
N GLN A 526 32.38 -13.80 6.46
CA GLN A 526 33.79 -14.12 6.77
C GLN A 526 34.78 -13.54 5.74
N GLU A 527 34.30 -12.78 4.76
CA GLU A 527 35.16 -12.09 3.79
C GLU A 527 36.05 -11.07 4.52
N GLU A 528 37.35 -11.14 4.27
CA GLU A 528 38.36 -10.26 4.84
C GLU A 528 38.57 -9.04 3.96
N ILE A 529 38.73 -7.88 4.61
CA ILE A 529 39.06 -6.61 3.97
C ILE A 529 40.32 -6.02 4.62
N VAL A 530 41.03 -5.22 3.83
CA VAL A 530 42.21 -4.48 4.31
C VAL A 530 41.77 -3.08 4.70
N LEU A 531 42.01 -2.72 5.96
CA LEU A 531 41.79 -1.39 6.52
C LEU A 531 43.14 -0.71 6.72
N MET A 532 43.23 0.57 6.36
CA MET A 532 44.46 1.35 6.44
C MET A 532 44.30 2.51 7.40
N SER A 533 45.30 2.74 8.24
CA SER A 533 45.41 3.96 9.04
C SER A 533 45.52 5.21 8.16
N ARG A 534 45.03 6.36 8.64
CA ARG A 534 44.98 7.61 7.86
C ARG A 534 46.35 8.14 7.43
N ASP A 535 47.37 7.82 8.21
CA ASP A 535 48.78 8.14 7.92
C ASP A 535 49.44 7.15 6.96
N GLY A 536 48.72 6.10 6.53
CA GLY A 536 49.23 5.05 5.66
C GLY A 536 50.25 4.12 6.32
N SER A 537 50.52 4.27 7.62
CA SER A 537 51.61 3.55 8.30
C SER A 537 51.27 2.11 8.67
N SER A 538 49.98 1.81 8.82
CA SER A 538 49.49 0.55 9.37
C SER A 538 48.35 -0.03 8.54
N LEU A 539 48.43 -1.33 8.26
CA LEU A 539 47.39 -2.13 7.59
C LEU A 539 46.84 -3.18 8.55
N LEU A 540 45.52 -3.32 8.59
CA LEU A 540 44.81 -4.35 9.35
C LEU A 540 43.97 -5.18 8.39
N ILE A 541 44.03 -6.50 8.54
CA ILE A 541 43.17 -7.43 7.82
C ILE A 541 42.11 -7.90 8.81
N VAL A 542 40.85 -7.65 8.49
CA VAL A 542 39.72 -8.02 9.36
C VAL A 542 38.55 -8.53 8.54
N SER A 543 37.76 -9.46 9.10
CA SER A 543 36.52 -9.89 8.46
C SER A 543 35.37 -8.91 8.75
N TYR A 544 34.36 -8.91 7.87
CA TYR A 544 33.11 -8.19 8.15
C TYR A 544 32.42 -8.70 9.43
N ALA A 545 32.58 -9.99 9.77
CA ALA A 545 32.08 -10.56 11.03
C ALA A 545 32.76 -9.94 12.27
N ASP A 546 34.07 -9.67 12.20
CA ASP A 546 34.81 -9.03 13.29
C ASP A 546 34.35 -7.59 13.48
N ILE A 547 34.23 -6.83 12.38
CA ILE A 547 33.76 -5.44 12.41
C ILE A 547 32.34 -5.38 13.00
N ARG A 548 31.45 -6.31 12.61
CA ARG A 548 30.10 -6.39 13.18
C ARG A 548 30.14 -6.60 14.69
N ARG A 549 30.99 -7.52 15.19
CA ARG A 549 31.19 -7.73 16.63
C ARG A 549 31.64 -6.45 17.33
N CYS A 550 32.58 -5.72 16.74
CA CYS A 550 33.07 -4.45 17.30
C CYS A 550 31.94 -3.40 17.40
N ILE A 551 31.07 -3.28 16.38
CA ILE A 551 29.89 -2.39 16.42
C ILE A 551 28.94 -2.81 17.54
N GLU A 552 28.56 -4.10 17.58
CA GLU A 552 27.61 -4.60 18.55
C GLU A 552 28.12 -4.45 20.00
N SER A 553 29.39 -4.78 20.24
CA SER A 553 30.04 -4.64 21.55
C SER A 553 30.07 -3.19 22.01
N SER A 554 30.59 -2.29 21.16
CA SER A 554 30.73 -0.86 21.49
C SER A 554 29.37 -0.18 21.70
N TYR A 555 28.38 -0.51 20.86
CA TYR A 555 27.01 -0.01 21.02
C TYR A 555 26.36 -0.50 22.32
N ASN A 556 26.54 -1.77 22.67
CA ASN A 556 25.97 -2.34 23.89
C ASN A 556 26.55 -1.68 25.15
N GLU A 557 27.83 -1.31 25.15
CA GLU A 557 28.45 -0.57 26.25
C GLU A 557 27.76 0.78 26.48
N ILE A 558 27.48 1.53 25.41
CA ILE A 558 26.75 2.80 25.47
C ILE A 558 25.33 2.59 26.03
N VAL A 559 24.62 1.57 25.55
CA VAL A 559 23.25 1.26 26.01
C VAL A 559 23.22 0.91 27.49
N GLN A 560 24.17 0.08 27.95
CA GLN A 560 24.28 -0.30 29.36
C GLN A 560 24.55 0.93 30.24
N ARG A 561 25.49 1.78 29.84
CA ARG A 561 25.82 3.01 30.58
C ARG A 561 24.63 3.98 30.65
N SER A 562 23.89 4.15 29.55
CA SER A 562 22.66 4.96 29.53
C SER A 562 21.61 4.46 30.53
N ARG A 563 21.44 3.13 30.64
CA ARG A 563 20.53 2.53 31.62
C ARG A 563 21.00 2.78 33.06
N LEU A 564 22.30 2.65 33.32
CA LEU A 564 22.88 2.92 34.63
C LEU A 564 22.68 4.37 35.05
N LEU A 565 23.00 5.34 34.18
CA LEU A 565 22.78 6.77 34.42
C LEU A 565 21.31 7.10 34.71
N LYS A 566 20.38 6.57 33.92
CA LYS A 566 18.93 6.73 34.17
C LYS A 566 18.51 6.14 35.51
N SER A 567 19.09 5.01 35.91
CA SER A 567 18.81 4.41 37.22
C SER A 567 19.34 5.24 38.38
N GLN A 568 20.52 5.86 38.23
CA GLN A 568 21.11 6.74 39.24
C GLN A 568 20.31 8.05 39.37
N LEU A 569 19.88 8.64 38.24
CA LEU A 569 19.04 9.83 38.22
C LEU A 569 17.64 9.61 38.79
N ARG A 570 17.11 8.38 38.75
CA ARG A 570 15.83 8.02 39.39
C ARG A 570 15.95 7.75 40.89
N LYS A 571 17.17 7.43 41.36
CA LYS A 571 17.46 7.18 42.78
C LYS A 571 17.81 8.47 43.53
N LYS A 572 18.35 9.47 42.82
CA LYS A 572 18.42 10.85 43.27
C LYS A 572 17.05 11.50 43.12
#